data_AF-A0A0P1F347-F1
#
_entry.id   AF-A0A0P1F347-F1
#
_cell.length_a   1.000
_cell.length_b   1.000
_cell.length_c   1.000
_cell.angle_alpha   90.00
_cell.angle_beta   90.00
_cell.angle_gamma   90.00
#
_symmetry.space_group_name_H-M   'P 1'
#
loop_
_entity.id
_entity.type
_entity.pdbx_description
1 polymer ?
#
loop_
_entity_poly.entity_id
_entity_poly.type
_entity_poly.pdbx_seq_one_letter_code
_entity_poly.pdbx_strand_id
1 'polypeptide(L)'
;MLRPIGYLAALLAVTGCTSLDYNAVPVGRFEGSALVVWVGPGDEDTSGDGKFLYVPRTGDELEFFRDASAEASTGNEVIRPGPFYTNGGSIPRFVQNIRGFNAWAFGPAYIIHDWLFVVRKSANDGDPDALSQPIARMEFRETGLIMAETIKTVSAQYDLAPETGQAGSIIAPVTLGPISRALWEQTGACPAQQVAPEHLAIVDEINGVRFDAIIVAPDDGPSKLETLAAPKPSYVIVGTIDFAGR
;
A
#
# COMPACT_ATOMS: atom_id res chain seq x y z
N MET A 1 14.44 6.52 -53.17
CA MET A 1 13.65 7.36 -52.25
C MET A 1 12.75 6.44 -51.42
N LEU A 2 12.90 6.55 -50.10
CA LEU A 2 12.10 6.02 -48.97
C LEU A 2 11.64 4.54 -48.95
N ARG A 3 12.24 3.79 -48.01
CA ARG A 3 11.69 2.54 -47.42
C ARG A 3 10.74 2.94 -46.28
N PRO A 4 9.53 2.36 -46.17
CA PRO A 4 8.72 2.55 -44.96
C PRO A 4 9.25 1.66 -43.83
N ILE A 5 9.46 2.31 -42.69
CA ILE A 5 9.87 1.73 -41.41
C ILE A 5 8.67 1.01 -40.82
N GLY A 6 8.72 -0.32 -40.77
CA GLY A 6 7.76 -1.15 -40.05
C GLY A 6 8.24 -1.39 -38.62
N TYR A 7 7.98 -0.46 -37.71
CA TYR A 7 8.02 -0.71 -36.26
C TYR A 7 6.63 -0.41 -35.68
N LEU A 8 5.68 -1.30 -35.97
CA LEU A 8 4.37 -1.28 -35.36
C LEU A 8 3.90 -2.72 -35.15
N ALA A 9 4.36 -3.35 -34.07
CA ALA A 9 3.70 -4.47 -33.38
C ALA A 9 4.65 -5.11 -32.35
N ALA A 10 4.68 -4.59 -31.13
CA ALA A 10 5.23 -5.31 -29.97
C ALA A 10 4.60 -4.84 -28.65
N LEU A 11 3.28 -4.67 -28.61
CA LEU A 11 2.56 -4.18 -27.41
C LEU A 11 1.39 -5.07 -26.97
N LEU A 12 1.34 -6.34 -27.41
CA LEU A 12 0.20 -7.23 -27.16
C LEU A 12 0.58 -8.67 -26.77
N ALA A 13 1.64 -8.89 -26.00
CA ALA A 13 2.05 -10.24 -25.61
C ALA A 13 2.52 -10.37 -24.16
N VAL A 14 1.72 -9.88 -23.20
CA VAL A 14 1.80 -10.37 -21.81
C VAL A 14 0.38 -10.74 -21.32
N THR A 15 -0.27 -11.67 -22.03
CA THR A 15 -1.36 -12.46 -21.44
C THR A 15 -0.73 -13.62 -20.68
N GLY A 16 -0.06 -13.32 -19.57
CA GLY A 16 0.29 -14.35 -18.59
C GLY A 16 -1.00 -14.83 -17.94
N CYS A 17 -1.28 -16.14 -17.99
CA CYS A 17 -2.47 -16.79 -17.44
C CYS A 17 -2.56 -16.74 -15.90
N THR A 18 -2.49 -15.56 -15.30
CA THR A 18 -2.92 -15.34 -13.92
C THR A 18 -4.15 -14.45 -13.98
N SER A 19 -5.27 -15.03 -14.40
CA SER A 19 -6.56 -14.36 -14.30
C SER A 19 -6.92 -14.30 -12.82
N LEU A 20 -6.71 -13.13 -12.20
CA LEU A 20 -7.35 -12.78 -10.95
C LEU A 20 -8.77 -12.33 -11.29
N ASP A 21 -9.77 -13.05 -10.79
CA ASP A 21 -11.17 -12.63 -10.92
C ASP A 21 -11.55 -11.73 -9.74
N TYR A 22 -11.48 -10.42 -9.96
CA TYR A 22 -11.80 -9.40 -8.96
C TYR A 22 -13.26 -9.50 -8.45
N ASN A 23 -14.17 -9.99 -9.28
CA ASN A 23 -15.56 -10.13 -8.85
C ASN A 23 -15.74 -11.31 -7.90
N ALA A 24 -14.93 -12.35 -8.05
CA ALA A 24 -14.96 -13.55 -7.22
C ALA A 24 -14.24 -13.41 -5.87
N VAL A 25 -13.33 -12.43 -5.70
CA VAL A 25 -12.68 -12.25 -4.39
C VAL A 25 -13.68 -11.78 -3.32
N PRO A 26 -13.61 -12.30 -2.09
CA PRO A 26 -14.50 -11.87 -1.02
C PRO A 26 -14.15 -10.46 -0.52
N VAL A 27 -15.11 -9.85 0.19
CA VAL A 27 -14.89 -8.60 0.94
C VAL A 27 -14.40 -8.97 2.33
N GLY A 28 -13.30 -8.39 2.77
CA GLY A 28 -12.77 -8.54 4.13
C GLY A 28 -13.30 -7.45 5.06
N ARG A 29 -12.50 -7.09 6.06
CA ARG A 29 -12.79 -6.00 6.99
C ARG A 29 -11.50 -5.28 7.39
N PHE A 30 -11.53 -3.96 7.37
CA PHE A 30 -10.51 -3.14 8.04
C PHE A 30 -10.96 -2.72 9.44
N GLU A 31 -10.02 -2.69 10.37
CA GLU A 31 -10.16 -2.07 11.69
C GLU A 31 -8.94 -1.19 12.00
N GLY A 32 -9.07 -0.35 13.03
CA GLY A 32 -8.03 0.54 13.51
C GLY A 32 -7.88 1.81 12.67
N SER A 33 -6.65 2.29 12.54
CA SER A 33 -6.35 3.48 11.75
C SER A 33 -5.09 3.35 10.88
N ALA A 34 -5.16 3.96 9.70
CA ALA A 34 -4.03 4.15 8.81
C ALA A 34 -3.49 5.58 8.93
N LEU A 35 -2.40 5.75 9.68
CA LEU A 35 -1.69 7.03 9.79
C LEU A 35 -0.42 7.02 8.95
N VAL A 36 -0.29 8.00 8.06
CA VAL A 36 0.90 8.16 7.23
C VAL A 36 1.51 9.55 7.41
N VAL A 37 2.82 9.56 7.57
CA VAL A 37 3.62 10.74 7.88
C VAL A 37 4.69 10.93 6.80
N TRP A 38 4.83 12.15 6.27
CA TRP A 38 5.95 12.51 5.42
C TRP A 38 7.18 12.77 6.29
N VAL A 39 8.29 12.10 5.98
CA VAL A 39 9.54 12.18 6.75
C VAL A 39 10.73 12.70 5.93
N GLY A 40 10.51 13.01 4.65
CA GLY A 40 11.53 13.61 3.80
C GLY A 40 11.28 13.43 2.31
N PRO A 41 12.10 14.04 1.45
CA PRO A 41 12.09 13.72 0.03
C PRO A 41 12.44 12.24 -0.20
N GLY A 42 11.88 11.63 -1.26
CA GLY A 42 12.27 10.29 -1.69
C GLY A 42 13.67 10.27 -2.31
N ASP A 43 14.24 9.08 -2.47
CA ASP A 43 15.47 8.92 -3.26
C ASP A 43 15.19 9.29 -4.72
N GLU A 44 16.11 10.01 -5.37
CA GLU A 44 15.91 10.77 -6.62
C GLU A 44 15.33 9.98 -7.82
N ASP A 45 15.25 8.65 -7.76
CA ASP A 45 14.95 7.79 -8.91
C ASP A 45 13.77 6.79 -8.77
N THR A 46 13.04 6.71 -7.65
CA THR A 46 11.99 5.66 -7.52
C THR A 46 10.67 6.12 -6.90
N SER A 47 9.68 6.36 -7.78
CA SER A 47 8.22 6.35 -7.53
C SER A 47 7.70 6.97 -6.22
N GLY A 48 7.39 8.28 -6.23
CA GLY A 48 6.63 8.94 -5.15
C GLY A 48 6.99 10.42 -5.01
N ASP A 49 6.13 11.20 -4.35
CA ASP A 49 6.38 12.63 -4.04
C ASP A 49 7.19 12.82 -2.72
N GLY A 50 7.64 11.73 -2.10
CA GLY A 50 8.35 11.76 -0.82
C GLY A 50 8.64 10.37 -0.24
N LYS A 51 9.34 10.37 0.88
CA LYS A 51 9.51 9.23 1.79
C LYS A 51 8.45 9.33 2.87
N PHE A 52 7.59 8.33 2.96
CA PHE A 52 6.48 8.30 3.91
C PHE A 52 6.67 7.17 4.91
N LEU A 53 6.27 7.41 6.14
CA LEU A 53 6.27 6.46 7.25
C LEU A 53 4.82 6.11 7.59
N TYR A 54 4.47 4.83 7.52
CA TYR A 54 3.26 4.35 8.18
C TYR A 54 3.53 4.22 9.68
N VAL A 55 2.62 4.78 10.48
CA VAL A 55 2.72 4.82 11.94
C VAL A 55 1.55 4.03 12.54
N PRO A 56 1.77 2.81 13.05
CA PRO A 56 0.73 2.09 13.78
C PRO A 56 0.44 2.82 15.10
N ARG A 57 -0.84 3.13 15.34
CA ARG A 57 -1.28 3.75 16.60
C ARG A 57 -1.54 2.67 17.64
N THR A 58 -0.89 2.76 18.80
CA THR A 58 -1.00 1.76 19.86
C THR A 58 -2.44 1.62 20.34
N GLY A 59 -3.00 0.41 20.17
CA GLY A 59 -4.39 0.10 20.52
C GLY A 59 -5.43 0.52 19.47
N ASP A 60 -4.97 0.99 18.31
CA ASP A 60 -5.78 1.42 17.16
C ASP A 60 -5.00 1.18 15.84
N GLU A 61 -4.21 0.09 15.80
CA GLU A 61 -3.37 -0.26 14.67
C GLU A 61 -4.20 -0.70 13.46
N LEU A 62 -3.76 -0.37 12.25
CA LEU A 62 -4.41 -0.90 11.04
C LEU A 62 -4.36 -2.42 11.03
N GLU A 63 -5.53 -3.03 10.89
CA GLU A 63 -5.68 -4.46 10.69
C GLU A 63 -6.56 -4.73 9.47
N PHE A 64 -6.12 -5.67 8.64
CA PHE A 64 -6.97 -6.24 7.60
C PHE A 64 -7.32 -7.69 7.93
N PHE A 65 -8.61 -7.94 8.14
CA PHE A 65 -9.18 -9.26 8.34
C PHE A 65 -9.69 -9.77 7.01
N ARG A 66 -9.14 -10.91 6.56
CA ARG A 66 -9.61 -11.58 5.36
C ARG A 66 -10.86 -12.38 5.68
N ASP A 67 -11.75 -12.50 4.71
CA ASP A 67 -12.94 -13.33 4.86
C ASP A 67 -12.57 -14.81 5.02
N ALA A 68 -13.39 -15.59 5.72
CA ALA A 68 -13.14 -17.03 5.91
C ALA A 68 -13.14 -17.83 4.60
N SER A 69 -13.76 -17.30 3.53
CA SER A 69 -13.73 -17.89 2.19
C SER A 69 -12.55 -17.44 1.33
N ALA A 70 -11.69 -16.53 1.83
CA ALA A 70 -10.51 -16.08 1.11
C ALA A 70 -9.48 -17.22 0.96
N GLU A 71 -8.75 -17.21 -0.15
CA GLU A 71 -7.60 -18.09 -0.38
C GLU A 71 -6.38 -17.58 0.40
N ALA A 72 -6.46 -17.61 1.74
CA ALA A 72 -5.39 -17.18 2.62
C ALA A 72 -4.43 -18.33 2.93
N SER A 73 -3.13 -18.09 2.79
CA SER A 73 -2.12 -18.99 3.37
C SER A 73 -2.17 -18.92 4.89
N THR A 74 -1.80 -20.04 5.54
CA THR A 74 -1.88 -20.17 7.00
C THR A 74 -1.15 -19.04 7.72
N GLY A 75 -1.86 -18.34 8.60
CA GLY A 75 -1.35 -17.21 9.37
C GLY A 75 -1.50 -15.85 8.69
N ASN A 76 -1.98 -15.79 7.43
CA ASN A 76 -2.27 -14.55 6.73
C ASN A 76 -3.77 -14.22 6.73
N GLU A 77 -4.57 -14.80 7.63
CA GLU A 77 -6.00 -14.48 7.81
C GLU A 77 -6.18 -13.05 8.37
N VAL A 78 -5.20 -12.56 9.13
CA VAL A 78 -5.13 -11.20 9.64
C VAL A 78 -3.78 -10.61 9.29
N ILE A 79 -3.79 -9.43 8.66
CA ILE A 79 -2.57 -8.70 8.29
C ILE A 79 -2.49 -7.44 9.13
N ARG A 80 -1.43 -7.33 9.94
CA ARG A 80 -1.16 -6.19 10.82
C ARG A 80 0.22 -5.61 10.52
N PRO A 81 0.30 -4.49 9.79
CA PRO A 81 1.58 -3.85 9.50
C PRO A 81 2.25 -3.27 10.76
N GLY A 82 3.56 -3.46 10.87
CA GLY A 82 4.42 -2.68 11.77
C GLY A 82 4.77 -1.31 11.15
N PRO A 83 5.56 -0.47 11.82
CA PRO A 83 6.05 0.77 11.21
C PRO A 83 6.99 0.44 10.04
N PHE A 84 6.79 1.10 8.90
CA PHE A 84 7.63 0.90 7.71
C PHE A 84 7.59 2.13 6.78
N TYR A 85 8.55 2.21 5.87
CA TYR A 85 8.50 3.22 4.81
C TYR A 85 7.62 2.77 3.64
N THR A 86 6.61 3.57 3.33
CA THR A 86 5.86 3.46 2.07
C THR A 86 6.29 4.60 1.14
N ASN A 87 6.18 4.36 -0.16
CA ASN A 87 6.41 5.36 -1.18
C ASN A 87 5.14 6.15 -1.53
N GLY A 88 4.03 5.94 -0.79
CA GLY A 88 2.80 6.71 -0.92
C GLY A 88 2.08 6.52 -2.25
N GLY A 89 2.43 5.48 -3.03
CA GLY A 89 1.77 5.18 -4.29
C GLY A 89 2.50 4.13 -5.12
N SER A 90 2.24 2.85 -4.87
CA SER A 90 2.59 1.72 -5.75
C SER A 90 1.81 1.72 -7.09
N ILE A 91 1.05 2.79 -7.37
CA ILE A 91 0.42 3.07 -8.65
C ILE A 91 1.31 4.00 -9.49
N PRO A 92 1.68 3.63 -10.74
CA PRO A 92 2.48 4.48 -11.62
C PRO A 92 1.89 5.88 -11.80
N ARG A 93 2.72 6.93 -11.68
CA ARG A 93 2.31 8.35 -11.78
C ARG A 93 1.42 8.68 -12.98
N PHE A 94 1.59 7.98 -14.09
CA PHE A 94 0.83 8.24 -15.32
C PHE A 94 -0.66 7.88 -15.22
N VAL A 95 -1.08 7.03 -14.26
CA VAL A 95 -2.50 6.72 -14.04
C VAL A 95 -3.11 7.44 -12.83
N GLN A 96 -2.31 8.09 -11.98
CA GLN A 96 -2.80 8.77 -10.77
C GLN A 96 -3.76 9.93 -11.04
N ASN A 97 -3.70 10.53 -12.24
CA ASN A 97 -4.60 11.60 -12.69
C ASN A 97 -5.96 11.12 -13.21
N ILE A 98 -6.20 9.80 -13.26
CA ILE A 98 -7.49 9.23 -13.67
C ILE A 98 -8.40 9.19 -12.43
N ARG A 99 -9.65 9.67 -12.54
CA ARG A 99 -10.64 9.57 -11.45
C ARG A 99 -10.77 8.10 -11.01
N GLY A 100 -10.65 7.84 -9.71
CA GLY A 100 -10.63 6.49 -9.15
C GLY A 100 -9.24 5.84 -9.06
N PHE A 101 -8.16 6.51 -9.49
CA PHE A 101 -6.77 6.09 -9.35
C PHE A 101 -5.92 7.05 -8.50
N ASN A 102 -6.56 7.95 -7.74
CA ASN A 102 -5.85 8.77 -6.76
C ASN A 102 -5.14 7.84 -5.76
N ALA A 103 -3.85 8.06 -5.54
CA ALA A 103 -2.99 7.23 -4.68
C ALA A 103 -3.54 7.06 -3.25
N TRP A 104 -4.45 7.92 -2.81
CA TRP A 104 -5.05 7.85 -1.47
C TRP A 104 -6.50 7.35 -1.43
N ALA A 105 -7.18 7.22 -2.57
CA ALA A 105 -8.56 6.70 -2.61
C ALA A 105 -8.66 5.26 -2.06
N PHE A 106 -7.55 4.50 -2.17
CA PHE A 106 -7.39 3.18 -1.58
C PHE A 106 -6.21 3.10 -0.60
N GLY A 107 -5.87 4.21 0.07
CA GLY A 107 -4.71 4.31 0.96
C GLY A 107 -4.44 3.08 1.86
N PRO A 108 -5.44 2.53 2.56
CA PRO A 108 -5.27 1.34 3.41
C PRO A 108 -4.87 0.08 2.62
N ALA A 109 -5.42 -0.10 1.40
CA ALA A 109 -5.04 -1.20 0.52
C ALA A 109 -3.56 -1.12 0.10
N TYR A 110 -3.06 0.08 -0.20
CA TYR A 110 -1.65 0.28 -0.55
C TYR A 110 -0.71 0.07 0.64
N ILE A 111 -1.11 0.48 1.84
CA ILE A 111 -0.32 0.23 3.06
C ILE A 111 -0.17 -1.28 3.28
N ILE A 112 -1.27 -2.04 3.18
CA ILE A 112 -1.22 -3.50 3.27
C ILE A 112 -0.30 -4.07 2.19
N HIS A 113 -0.49 -3.68 0.93
CA HIS A 113 0.32 -4.17 -0.19
C HIS A 113 1.83 -3.91 0.01
N ASP A 114 2.22 -2.67 0.32
CA ASP A 114 3.63 -2.31 0.46
C ASP A 114 4.28 -3.04 1.66
N TRP A 115 3.53 -3.21 2.75
CA TRP A 115 3.99 -3.98 3.91
C TRP A 115 4.35 -5.43 3.54
N LEU A 116 3.52 -6.10 2.72
CA LEU A 116 3.81 -7.46 2.25
C LEU A 116 5.17 -7.53 1.55
N PHE A 117 5.50 -6.53 0.73
CA PHE A 117 6.76 -6.46 0.02
C PHE A 117 7.95 -6.15 0.93
N VAL A 118 7.76 -5.27 1.91
CA VAL A 118 8.79 -4.96 2.92
C VAL A 118 9.18 -6.23 3.66
N VAL A 119 8.20 -6.94 4.22
CA VAL A 119 8.44 -8.18 4.97
C VAL A 119 9.06 -9.23 4.06
N ARG A 120 8.56 -9.38 2.82
CA ARG A 120 9.13 -10.35 1.89
C ARG A 120 10.59 -10.07 1.56
N LYS A 121 10.95 -8.83 1.23
CA LYS A 121 12.33 -8.45 0.92
C LYS A 121 13.25 -8.68 2.12
N SER A 122 12.79 -8.37 3.33
CA SER A 122 13.53 -8.70 4.55
C SER A 122 13.70 -10.20 4.76
N ALA A 123 12.67 -11.00 4.51
CA ALA A 123 12.74 -12.45 4.60
C ALA A 123 13.69 -13.07 3.54
N ASN A 124 13.70 -12.53 2.31
CA ASN A 124 14.64 -12.95 1.26
C ASN A 124 16.11 -12.71 1.68
N ASP A 125 16.36 -11.72 2.53
CA ASP A 125 17.68 -11.36 3.06
C ASP A 125 18.04 -12.11 4.37
N GLY A 126 17.17 -13.01 4.82
CA GLY A 126 17.42 -13.84 5.99
C GLY A 126 17.17 -13.14 7.33
N ASP A 127 16.43 -12.02 7.34
CA ASP A 127 16.04 -11.36 8.58
C ASP A 127 15.14 -12.30 9.43
N PRO A 128 15.52 -12.60 10.69
CA PRO A 128 14.83 -13.59 11.50
C PRO A 128 13.41 -13.17 11.87
N ASP A 129 13.17 -11.88 12.09
CA ASP A 129 11.86 -11.36 12.45
C ASP A 129 10.91 -11.46 11.24
N ALA A 130 11.38 -11.08 10.05
CA ALA A 130 10.62 -11.26 8.82
C ALA A 130 10.35 -12.74 8.49
N LEU A 131 11.33 -13.63 8.67
CA LEU A 131 11.18 -15.07 8.46
C LEU A 131 10.17 -15.72 9.42
N SER A 132 9.94 -15.11 10.59
CA SER A 132 8.92 -15.56 11.54
C SER A 132 7.50 -15.19 11.12
N GLN A 133 7.33 -14.21 10.22
CA GLN A 133 6.03 -13.77 9.76
C GLN A 133 5.43 -14.75 8.74
N PRO A 134 4.11 -15.00 8.77
CA PRO A 134 3.43 -15.83 7.78
C PRO A 134 3.66 -15.39 6.32
N ILE A 135 3.82 -14.08 6.10
CA ILE A 135 4.14 -13.46 4.79
C ILE A 135 5.40 -14.05 4.15
N ALA A 136 6.40 -14.48 4.94
CA ALA A 136 7.64 -15.04 4.42
C ALA A 136 7.41 -16.31 3.59
N ARG A 137 6.35 -17.07 3.87
CA ARG A 137 5.98 -18.29 3.12
C ARG A 137 4.88 -18.05 2.09
N MET A 138 4.39 -16.83 1.98
CA MET A 138 3.31 -16.46 1.09
C MET A 138 3.74 -16.55 -0.38
N GLU A 139 2.84 -17.06 -1.23
CA GLU A 139 3.06 -17.02 -2.67
C GLU A 139 2.79 -15.62 -3.22
N PHE A 140 3.54 -15.20 -4.24
CA PHE A 140 3.34 -13.89 -4.86
C PHE A 140 1.92 -13.68 -5.40
N ARG A 141 1.24 -14.74 -5.90
CA ARG A 141 -0.14 -14.62 -6.40
C ARG A 141 -1.08 -14.08 -5.32
N GLU A 142 -0.83 -14.45 -4.07
CA GLU A 142 -1.64 -14.02 -2.94
C GLU A 142 -1.55 -12.51 -2.70
N THR A 143 -0.46 -11.85 -3.10
CA THR A 143 -0.36 -10.37 -3.04
C THR A 143 -1.44 -9.69 -3.88
N GLY A 144 -1.74 -10.24 -5.06
CA GLY A 144 -2.80 -9.75 -5.93
C GLY A 144 -4.19 -10.02 -5.37
N LEU A 145 -4.40 -11.19 -4.76
CA LEU A 145 -5.66 -11.50 -4.07
C LEU A 145 -5.90 -10.53 -2.91
N ILE A 146 -4.90 -10.31 -2.06
CA ILE A 146 -4.98 -9.35 -0.96
C ILE A 146 -5.24 -7.93 -1.48
N MET A 147 -4.59 -7.52 -2.58
CA MET A 147 -4.86 -6.22 -3.21
C MET A 147 -6.33 -6.11 -3.67
N ALA A 148 -6.85 -7.16 -4.31
CA ALA A 148 -8.25 -7.19 -4.75
C ALA A 148 -9.22 -7.15 -3.56
N GLU A 149 -9.00 -7.99 -2.54
CA GLU A 149 -9.80 -8.05 -1.32
C GLU A 149 -9.80 -6.69 -0.59
N THR A 150 -8.64 -6.07 -0.42
CA THR A 150 -8.52 -4.77 0.26
C THR A 150 -9.18 -3.63 -0.51
N ILE A 151 -8.98 -3.51 -1.83
CA ILE A 151 -9.67 -2.50 -2.64
C ILE A 151 -11.19 -2.69 -2.58
N LYS A 152 -11.67 -3.92 -2.70
CA LYS A 152 -13.11 -4.24 -2.63
C LYS A 152 -13.67 -3.90 -1.26
N THR A 153 -12.90 -4.12 -0.21
CA THR A 153 -13.26 -3.79 1.18
C THR A 153 -13.34 -2.28 1.40
N VAL A 154 -12.33 -1.51 0.99
CA VAL A 154 -12.36 -0.03 1.05
C VAL A 154 -13.57 0.49 0.26
N SER A 155 -13.80 -0.04 -0.95
CA SER A 155 -14.93 0.36 -1.78
C SER A 155 -16.28 0.12 -1.10
N ALA A 156 -16.44 -1.04 -0.44
CA ALA A 156 -17.66 -1.40 0.27
C ALA A 156 -17.86 -0.60 1.57
N GLN A 157 -16.80 -0.39 2.36
CA GLN A 157 -16.86 0.33 3.65
C GLN A 157 -17.07 1.83 3.47
N TYR A 158 -16.50 2.43 2.42
CA TYR A 158 -16.61 3.88 2.16
C TYR A 158 -17.67 4.24 1.12
N ASP A 159 -18.46 3.28 0.64
CA ASP A 159 -19.49 3.47 -0.40
C ASP A 159 -18.92 4.24 -1.62
N LEU A 160 -17.70 3.86 -2.03
CA LEU A 160 -17.04 4.54 -3.14
C LEU A 160 -17.87 4.38 -4.41
N ALA A 161 -17.91 5.43 -5.23
CA ALA A 161 -18.66 5.41 -6.48
C ALA A 161 -18.31 4.15 -7.31
N PRO A 162 -19.29 3.47 -7.93
CA PRO A 162 -19.08 2.18 -8.59
C PRO A 162 -17.93 2.16 -9.62
N GLU A 163 -17.68 3.27 -10.30
CA GLU A 163 -16.56 3.45 -11.22
C GLU A 163 -15.20 3.41 -10.53
N THR A 164 -15.09 3.94 -9.31
CA THR A 164 -13.89 3.89 -8.48
C THR A 164 -13.70 2.47 -7.95
N GLY A 165 -14.74 1.85 -7.40
CA GLY A 165 -14.66 0.46 -6.92
C GLY A 165 -14.31 -0.57 -8.01
N GLN A 166 -14.66 -0.28 -9.28
CA GLN A 166 -14.26 -1.11 -10.42
C GLN A 166 -12.78 -0.96 -10.81
N ALA A 167 -12.09 0.12 -10.39
CA ALA A 167 -10.66 0.28 -10.62
C ALA A 167 -9.83 -0.90 -10.06
N GLY A 168 -10.33 -1.55 -8.99
CA GLY A 168 -9.70 -2.75 -8.43
C GLY A 168 -9.54 -3.90 -9.43
N SER A 169 -10.45 -4.04 -10.40
CA SER A 169 -10.36 -5.04 -11.48
C SER A 169 -9.18 -4.80 -12.43
N ILE A 170 -8.61 -3.60 -12.43
CA ILE A 170 -7.41 -3.23 -13.19
C ILE A 170 -6.19 -3.22 -12.28
N ILE A 171 -6.31 -2.63 -11.09
CA ILE A 171 -5.18 -2.44 -10.16
C ILE A 171 -4.63 -3.80 -9.69
N ALA A 172 -5.47 -4.71 -9.21
CA ALA A 172 -5.01 -5.97 -8.62
C ALA A 172 -4.30 -6.91 -9.63
N PRO A 173 -4.75 -7.04 -10.89
CA PRO A 173 -3.97 -7.78 -11.89
C PRO A 173 -2.63 -7.11 -12.25
N VAL A 174 -2.57 -5.77 -12.27
CA VAL A 174 -1.34 -5.02 -12.59
C VAL A 174 -0.27 -5.24 -11.51
N THR A 175 -0.67 -5.35 -10.24
CA THR A 175 0.27 -5.66 -9.14
C THR A 175 0.86 -7.07 -9.24
N LEU A 176 0.28 -7.96 -10.05
CA LEU A 176 0.84 -9.29 -10.36
C LEU A 176 1.80 -9.28 -11.58
N GLY A 177 2.18 -8.11 -12.07
CA GLY A 177 3.07 -7.95 -13.21
C GLY A 177 4.54 -8.36 -12.94
N PRO A 178 5.35 -8.45 -14.01
CA PRO A 178 6.76 -8.88 -13.92
C PRO A 178 7.64 -7.94 -13.09
N ILE A 179 7.34 -6.64 -13.06
CA ILE A 179 8.08 -5.66 -12.23
C ILE A 179 7.84 -5.96 -10.75
N SER A 180 6.57 -6.10 -10.34
CA SER A 180 6.22 -6.49 -8.98
C SER A 180 6.78 -7.86 -8.61
N ARG A 181 6.79 -8.82 -9.54
CA ARG A 181 7.44 -10.12 -9.33
C ARG A 181 8.92 -9.97 -9.02
N ALA A 182 9.65 -9.16 -9.80
CA ALA A 182 11.07 -8.91 -9.57
C ALA A 182 11.32 -8.22 -8.23
N LEU A 183 10.45 -7.29 -7.81
CA LEU A 183 10.53 -6.65 -6.49
C LEU A 183 10.23 -7.64 -5.34
N TRP A 184 9.31 -8.58 -5.54
CA TRP A 184 8.98 -9.62 -4.56
C TRP A 184 10.13 -10.61 -4.33
N GLU A 185 10.88 -10.90 -5.39
CA GLU A 185 12.01 -11.84 -5.36
C GLU A 185 13.35 -11.14 -5.07
N GLN A 186 13.34 -9.81 -4.90
CA GLN A 186 14.54 -9.03 -4.67
C GLN A 186 15.25 -9.43 -3.37
N THR A 187 16.58 -9.53 -3.45
CA THR A 187 17.52 -9.67 -2.33
C THR A 187 18.39 -8.41 -2.19
N GLY A 188 19.01 -8.22 -1.04
CA GLY A 188 19.83 -7.06 -0.67
C GLY A 188 19.04 -5.78 -0.41
N ALA A 189 17.71 -5.86 -0.24
CA ALA A 189 16.82 -4.71 -0.14
C ALA A 189 16.39 -4.39 1.30
N CYS A 190 16.56 -5.33 2.24
CA CYS A 190 16.18 -5.20 3.65
C CYS A 190 16.76 -3.95 4.33
N PRO A 191 18.05 -3.60 4.18
CA PRO A 191 18.61 -2.42 4.86
C PRO A 191 17.90 -1.11 4.51
N ALA A 192 17.43 -0.98 3.27
CA ALA A 192 16.68 0.19 2.82
C ALA A 192 15.23 0.21 3.34
N GLN A 193 14.69 -0.92 3.82
CA GLN A 193 13.35 -1.00 4.40
C GLN A 193 13.32 -0.70 5.90
N GLN A 194 14.47 -0.78 6.59
CA GLN A 194 14.54 -0.54 8.03
C GLN A 194 14.20 0.91 8.35
N VAL A 195 13.24 1.11 9.25
CA VAL A 195 12.90 2.44 9.75
C VAL A 195 14.09 2.98 10.54
N ALA A 196 14.49 4.21 10.23
CA ALA A 196 15.65 4.83 10.83
C ALA A 196 15.35 5.18 12.30
N PRO A 197 16.32 5.13 13.22
CA PRO A 197 16.10 5.41 14.64
C PRO A 197 15.40 6.76 14.91
N GLU A 198 15.75 7.80 14.15
CA GLU A 198 15.13 9.12 14.22
C GLU A 198 13.65 9.13 13.82
N HIS A 199 13.22 8.20 12.97
CA HIS A 199 11.83 8.05 12.55
C HIS A 199 11.05 7.09 13.45
N LEU A 200 11.72 6.15 14.11
CA LEU A 200 11.13 5.39 15.21
C LEU A 200 10.77 6.31 16.39
N ALA A 201 11.58 7.34 16.66
CA ALA A 201 11.24 8.35 17.65
C ALA A 201 9.93 9.11 17.32
N ILE A 202 9.59 9.27 16.03
CA ILE A 202 8.31 9.85 15.60
C ILE A 202 7.15 8.89 15.94
N VAL A 203 7.33 7.59 15.74
CA VAL A 203 6.34 6.56 16.14
C VAL A 203 6.09 6.61 17.64
N ASP A 204 7.16 6.68 18.44
CA ASP A 204 7.07 6.77 19.90
C ASP A 204 6.41 8.08 20.35
N GLU A 205 6.73 9.21 19.70
CA GLU A 205 6.13 10.51 19.98
C GLU A 205 4.62 10.52 19.72
N ILE A 206 4.20 10.03 18.54
CA ILE A 206 2.78 9.95 18.15
C ILE A 206 2.00 9.02 19.10
N ASN A 207 2.60 7.92 19.55
CA ASN A 207 1.97 7.00 20.48
C ASN A 207 2.03 7.49 21.94
N GLY A 208 2.99 8.34 22.29
CA GLY A 208 3.14 8.96 23.60
C GLY A 208 2.27 10.20 23.82
N VAL A 209 1.78 10.84 22.74
CA VAL A 209 0.98 12.08 22.80
C VAL A 209 -0.34 11.87 22.05
N ARG A 210 -1.47 12.04 22.74
CA ARG A 210 -2.79 12.04 22.10
C ARG A 210 -2.97 13.32 21.28
N PHE A 211 -2.76 13.25 19.97
CA PHE A 211 -3.19 14.29 19.04
C PHE A 211 -4.57 13.96 18.46
N ASP A 212 -5.40 14.99 18.30
CA ASP A 212 -6.63 14.90 17.49
C ASP A 212 -6.22 14.96 16.01
N ALA A 213 -6.00 13.80 15.39
CA ALA A 213 -5.66 13.73 13.97
C ALA A 213 -6.83 14.27 13.11
N ILE A 214 -6.51 15.09 12.12
CA ILE A 214 -7.50 15.57 11.14
C ILE A 214 -7.75 14.45 10.13
N ILE A 215 -8.97 13.94 10.11
CA ILE A 215 -9.44 12.87 9.22
C ILE A 215 -9.63 13.44 7.82
N VAL A 216 -9.01 12.81 6.81
CA VAL A 216 -9.26 13.14 5.39
C VAL A 216 -10.00 11.97 4.76
N ALA A 217 -11.22 12.21 4.27
CA ALA A 217 -12.00 11.20 3.57
C ALA A 217 -11.33 10.82 2.23
N PRO A 218 -11.49 9.57 1.74
CA PRO A 218 -10.88 9.10 0.47
C PRO A 218 -11.20 10.00 -0.75
N ASP A 219 -12.35 10.68 -0.71
CA ASP A 219 -12.87 11.52 -1.80
C ASP A 219 -12.30 12.95 -1.77
N ASP A 220 -11.75 13.36 -0.62
CA ASP A 220 -11.27 14.72 -0.33
C ASP A 220 -9.74 14.77 -0.17
N GLY A 221 -9.01 13.81 -0.74
CA GLY A 221 -7.54 13.74 -0.69
C GLY A 221 -6.91 15.13 -0.84
N PRO A 222 -5.90 15.48 -0.02
CA PRO A 222 -5.54 16.87 0.25
C PRO A 222 -5.17 17.57 -1.05
N SER A 223 -6.09 18.39 -1.56
CA SER A 223 -5.86 19.20 -2.75
C SER A 223 -4.93 20.38 -2.44
N LYS A 224 -4.64 20.64 -1.16
CA LYS A 224 -3.55 21.48 -0.65
C LYS A 224 -3.05 20.94 0.69
N LEU A 225 -1.74 20.69 0.80
CA LEU A 225 -1.05 20.60 2.10
C LEU A 225 -1.26 21.93 2.84
N GLU A 226 -2.21 21.99 3.77
CA GLU A 226 -2.33 23.16 4.64
C GLU A 226 -1.07 23.26 5.50
N THR A 227 -0.37 24.38 5.33
CA THR A 227 0.86 24.68 6.04
C THR A 227 0.50 25.02 7.49
N LEU A 228 0.56 24.03 8.38
CA LEU A 228 0.39 24.24 9.82
C LEU A 228 1.62 24.99 10.38
N ALA A 229 1.37 26.13 11.03
CA ALA A 229 2.42 26.94 11.65
C ALA A 229 2.53 26.71 13.17
N ALA A 230 3.76 26.29 13.57
CA ALA A 230 4.44 26.31 14.88
C ALA A 230 4.07 25.25 15.95
N PRO A 231 5.05 24.68 16.71
CA PRO A 231 6.52 24.71 16.57
C PRO A 231 6.99 23.60 15.61
N LYS A 232 8.05 23.82 14.80
CA LYS A 232 8.47 22.88 13.72
C LYS A 232 8.59 21.42 14.22
N PRO A 233 7.64 20.52 13.90
CA PRO A 233 7.88 19.09 14.01
C PRO A 233 8.82 18.67 12.86
N SER A 234 9.61 17.62 13.05
CA SER A 234 10.46 17.04 11.99
C SER A 234 9.67 16.32 10.89
N TYR A 235 8.33 16.33 10.97
CA TYR A 235 7.45 15.53 10.13
C TYR A 235 6.08 16.20 9.90
N VAL A 236 5.37 15.77 8.86
CA VAL A 236 4.03 16.27 8.48
C VAL A 236 3.07 15.09 8.36
N ILE A 237 1.93 15.14 9.04
CA ILE A 237 0.85 14.16 8.88
C ILE A 237 0.18 14.40 7.52
N VAL A 238 0.17 13.36 6.67
CA VAL A 238 -0.34 13.46 5.29
C VAL A 238 -1.76 12.94 5.18
N GLY A 239 -2.15 12.00 6.03
CA GLY A 239 -3.50 11.47 6.08
C GLY A 239 -3.73 10.57 7.29
N THR A 240 -4.98 10.51 7.72
CA THR A 240 -5.48 9.53 8.69
C THR A 240 -6.80 8.99 8.18
N ILE A 241 -6.91 7.66 8.14
CA ILE A 241 -8.15 6.96 7.83
C ILE A 241 -8.50 6.12 9.05
N ASP A 242 -9.68 6.37 9.62
CA ASP A 242 -10.20 5.72 10.83
C ASP A 242 -11.34 4.77 10.45
N PHE A 243 -11.30 3.56 10.99
CA PHE A 243 -12.31 2.52 10.82
C PHE A 243 -13.17 2.32 12.08
N ALA A 244 -12.91 3.06 13.17
CA ALA A 244 -13.70 3.02 14.39
C ALA A 244 -15.07 3.70 14.18
N GLY A 245 -16.15 2.92 14.33
CA GLY A 245 -17.52 3.46 14.47
C GLY A 245 -18.39 3.45 13.21
N ARG A 246 -18.11 2.60 12.21
CA ARG A 246 -19.03 2.34 11.08
C ARG A 246 -19.18 0.86 10.78
#